data_AF-A0A373LR53-F1
#
_entry.id   AF-A0A373LR53-F1
#
_cell.length_a   1.000
_cell.length_b   1.000
_cell.length_c   1.000
_cell.angle_alpha   90.00
_cell.angle_beta   90.00
_cell.angle_gamma   90.00
#
_symmetry.space_group_name_H-M   'P 1'
#
loop_
_entity.id
_entity.type
_entity.pdbx_description
1 polymer ?
#
loop_
_entity_poly.entity_id
_entity_poly.type
_entity_poly.pdbx_seq_one_letter_code
_entity_poly.pdbx_strand_id
1 'polypeptide(L)'
;MLSMREMAEWIKKRLEEMSEEEMVFVLEYGMSTGDRELTGNMIEEIKSKDRDFETIKKRYLAIAEKKPLWVETAESLIASLEMLRIEKEEMLHSLCSVLNACGVDINRYEIENENLDKVKEYEGR
;
A
#
# COMPACT_ATOMS: atom_id res chain seq x y z
N MET A 1 15.60 -15.04 -33.20
CA MET A 1 14.65 -14.39 -32.27
C MET A 1 13.39 -15.23 -32.27
N LEU A 2 12.92 -15.66 -31.09
CA LEU A 2 11.63 -16.35 -30.97
C LEU A 2 10.51 -15.38 -31.36
N SER A 3 9.51 -15.84 -32.10
CA SER A 3 8.30 -15.08 -32.35
C SER A 3 7.51 -14.87 -31.05
N MET A 4 6.66 -13.84 -31.00
CA MET A 4 5.82 -13.56 -29.83
C MET A 4 4.92 -14.76 -29.45
N ARG A 5 4.50 -15.59 -30.42
CA ARG A 5 3.75 -16.83 -30.15
C ARG A 5 4.61 -17.88 -29.46
N GLU A 6 5.81 -18.13 -29.97
CA GLU A 6 6.72 -19.11 -29.37
C GLU A 6 7.15 -18.68 -27.96
N MET A 7 7.30 -17.37 -27.73
CA MET A 7 7.59 -16.83 -26.40
C MET A 7 6.40 -16.98 -25.43
N ALA A 8 5.17 -16.74 -25.90
CA ALA A 8 3.96 -16.94 -25.10
C ALA A 8 3.70 -18.42 -24.78
N GLU A 9 3.90 -19.32 -25.73
CA GLU A 9 3.81 -20.77 -25.51
C GLU A 9 4.92 -21.28 -24.60
N TRP A 10 6.13 -20.74 -24.73
CA TRP A 10 7.24 -21.05 -23.84
C TRP A 10 6.92 -20.64 -22.39
N ILE A 11 6.41 -19.43 -22.16
CA ILE A 11 5.95 -18.98 -20.83
C ILE A 11 4.83 -19.89 -20.32
N LYS A 12 3.81 -20.16 -21.15
CA LYS A 12 2.65 -20.98 -20.77
C LYS A 12 3.06 -22.40 -20.33
N LYS A 13 3.90 -23.06 -21.12
CA LYS A 13 4.41 -24.42 -20.79
C LYS A 13 5.27 -24.42 -19.53
N ARG A 14 6.01 -23.32 -19.29
CA ARG A 14 6.87 -23.19 -18.11
C ARG A 14 6.07 -22.89 -16.84
N LEU A 15 4.83 -22.43 -16.96
CA LEU A 15 3.95 -22.08 -15.84
C LEU A 15 2.74 -23.03 -15.65
N GLU A 16 2.56 -24.04 -16.51
CA GLU A 16 1.35 -24.88 -16.61
C GLU A 16 0.97 -25.66 -15.33
N GLU A 17 1.92 -25.89 -14.42
CA GLU A 17 1.73 -26.64 -13.17
C GLU A 17 1.62 -25.72 -11.93
N MET A 18 1.53 -24.41 -12.15
CA MET A 18 1.51 -23.39 -11.10
C MET A 18 0.09 -22.85 -10.90
N SER A 19 -0.20 -22.45 -9.67
CA SER A 19 -1.42 -21.70 -9.36
C SER A 19 -1.36 -20.30 -9.96
N GLU A 20 -2.51 -19.64 -10.07
CA GLU A 20 -2.58 -18.26 -10.56
C GLU A 20 -1.73 -17.30 -9.69
N GLU A 21 -1.77 -17.47 -8.36
CA GLU A 21 -0.95 -16.68 -7.44
C GLU A 21 0.55 -16.89 -7.69
N GLU A 22 0.97 -18.15 -7.89
CA GLU A 22 2.37 -18.48 -8.15
C GLU A 22 2.84 -17.89 -9.50
N MET A 23 1.99 -17.94 -10.53
CA MET A 23 2.28 -17.35 -11.85
C MET A 23 2.42 -15.83 -11.76
N VAL A 24 1.49 -15.15 -11.07
CA VAL A 24 1.55 -13.69 -10.87
C VAL A 24 2.83 -13.31 -10.15
N PHE A 25 3.19 -14.01 -9.07
CA PHE A 25 4.41 -13.73 -8.33
C PHE A 25 5.68 -13.88 -9.19
N VAL A 26 5.78 -14.96 -9.98
CA VAL A 26 6.94 -15.17 -10.88
C VAL A 26 7.06 -14.07 -11.93
N LEU A 27 5.94 -13.67 -12.53
CA LEU A 27 5.91 -12.62 -13.53
C LEU A 27 6.31 -11.27 -12.94
N GLU A 28 5.73 -10.89 -11.79
CA GLU A 28 6.06 -9.64 -11.09
C GLU A 28 7.52 -9.60 -10.65
N TYR A 29 8.03 -10.70 -10.10
CA TYR A 29 9.43 -10.82 -9.70
C TYR A 29 10.36 -10.69 -10.89
N GLY A 30 10.13 -11.45 -11.97
CA GLY A 30 10.97 -11.41 -13.17
C GLY A 30 10.93 -10.07 -13.89
N MET A 31 9.75 -9.43 -13.95
CA MET A 31 9.61 -8.09 -14.54
C MET A 31 10.34 -7.03 -13.72
N SER A 32 10.29 -7.14 -12.39
CA SER A 32 10.84 -6.11 -11.52
C SER A 32 12.34 -6.22 -11.26
N THR A 33 12.88 -7.44 -11.27
CA THR A 33 14.33 -7.67 -11.09
C THR A 33 15.07 -7.73 -12.42
N GLY A 34 14.40 -8.15 -13.51
CA GLY A 34 15.04 -8.44 -14.79
C GLY A 34 15.98 -9.66 -14.75
N ASP A 35 16.09 -10.34 -13.61
CA ASP A 35 17.02 -11.45 -13.41
C ASP A 35 16.41 -12.77 -13.89
N ARG A 36 16.81 -13.17 -15.10
CA ARG A 36 16.32 -14.39 -15.74
C ARG A 36 16.82 -15.66 -15.05
N GLU A 37 17.99 -15.63 -14.42
CA GLU A 37 18.56 -16.80 -13.75
C GLU A 37 17.83 -17.06 -12.43
N LEU A 38 17.71 -16.03 -11.59
CA LEU A 38 16.94 -16.13 -10.34
C LEU A 38 15.46 -16.44 -10.60
N THR A 39 14.86 -15.83 -11.63
CA THR A 39 13.48 -16.14 -12.03
C THR A 39 13.34 -17.58 -12.51
N GLY A 40 14.31 -18.08 -13.28
CA GLY A 40 14.37 -19.47 -13.71
C GLY A 40 14.44 -20.44 -12.53
N ASN A 41 15.35 -20.19 -11.58
CA ASN A 41 15.53 -21.00 -10.38
C ASN A 41 14.26 -21.02 -9.52
N MET A 42 13.60 -19.87 -9.37
CA MET A 42 12.34 -19.75 -8.62
C MET A 42 11.24 -20.61 -9.23
N ILE A 43 11.12 -20.64 -10.56
CA ILE A 43 10.12 -21.46 -11.25
C ILE A 43 10.36 -22.95 -10.97
N GLU A 44 11.62 -23.42 -11.03
CA GLU A 44 11.92 -24.83 -10.76
C GLU A 44 11.64 -25.21 -9.30
N GLU A 45 11.94 -24.32 -8.34
CA GLU A 45 11.61 -24.53 -6.94
C GLU A 45 10.09 -24.56 -6.70
N ILE A 46 9.33 -23.67 -7.33
CA ILE A 46 7.86 -23.67 -7.25
C ILE A 46 7.27 -24.93 -7.90
N LYS A 47 7.99 -25.61 -8.80
CA LYS A 47 7.53 -26.89 -9.35
C LYS A 47 7.90 -28.11 -8.51
N SER A 48 8.73 -27.95 -7.49
CA SER A 48 9.15 -29.07 -6.65
C SER A 48 7.99 -29.67 -5.85
N LYS A 49 8.08 -30.98 -5.56
CA LYS A 49 7.15 -31.69 -4.66
C LYS A 49 7.45 -31.31 -3.21
N ASP A 50 6.40 -31.22 -2.38
CA ASP A 50 6.47 -30.80 -0.96
C ASP A 50 6.98 -29.37 -0.72
N ARG A 51 6.76 -28.48 -1.69
CA ARG A 51 7.14 -27.06 -1.60
C ARG A 51 6.35 -26.29 -0.53
N ASP A 52 7.01 -25.32 0.08
CA ASP A 52 6.39 -24.23 0.83
C ASP A 52 6.49 -22.94 0.03
N PHE A 53 5.44 -22.63 -0.71
CA PHE A 53 5.39 -21.44 -1.57
C PHE A 53 5.60 -20.14 -0.79
N GLU A 54 5.08 -20.04 0.44
CA GLU A 54 5.24 -18.83 1.26
C GLU A 54 6.69 -18.64 1.72
N THR A 55 7.40 -19.72 2.03
CA THR A 55 8.84 -19.66 2.33
C THR A 55 9.66 -19.28 1.09
N ILE A 56 9.33 -19.84 -0.07
CA ILE A 56 9.99 -19.48 -1.35
C ILE A 56 9.77 -18.00 -1.66
N LYS A 57 8.52 -17.53 -1.59
CA LYS A 57 8.11 -16.13 -1.82
C LYS A 57 8.88 -15.17 -0.92
N LYS A 58 8.95 -15.45 0.40
CA LYS A 58 9.71 -14.64 1.36
C LYS A 58 11.19 -14.56 1.03
N ARG A 59 11.82 -15.69 0.66
CA ARG A 59 13.24 -15.73 0.30
C ARG A 59 13.53 -14.89 -0.93
N TYR A 60 12.76 -15.05 -2.00
CA TYR A 60 12.97 -14.29 -3.24
C TYR A 60 12.70 -12.80 -3.05
N LEU A 61 11.65 -12.42 -2.31
CA LEU A 61 11.43 -11.02 -1.93
C LEU A 61 12.63 -10.44 -1.17
N ALA A 62 13.20 -11.17 -0.22
CA ALA A 62 14.39 -10.73 0.50
C ALA A 62 15.63 -10.57 -0.40
N ILE A 63 15.84 -11.49 -1.36
CA ILE A 63 16.93 -11.38 -2.35
C ILE A 63 16.77 -10.13 -3.21
N ALA A 64 15.55 -9.80 -3.63
CA ALA A 64 15.26 -8.60 -4.40
C ALA A 64 15.23 -7.32 -3.55
N GLU A 65 15.51 -7.39 -2.24
CA GLU A 65 15.30 -6.33 -1.25
C GLU A 65 13.88 -5.74 -1.30
N LYS A 66 12.92 -6.52 -1.81
CA LYS A 66 11.55 -6.10 -2.00
C LYS A 66 10.73 -6.39 -0.77
N LYS A 67 10.04 -5.36 -0.31
CA LYS A 67 9.02 -5.52 0.72
C LYS A 67 7.83 -6.29 0.12
N PRO A 68 7.17 -7.18 0.90
CA PRO A 68 5.90 -7.75 0.47
C PRO A 68 4.86 -6.65 0.18
N LEU A 69 3.96 -6.89 -0.77
CA LEU A 69 2.92 -5.92 -1.16
C LEU A 69 2.08 -5.41 0.03
N TRP A 70 1.75 -6.28 0.99
CA TRP A 70 1.00 -5.88 2.18
C TRP A 70 1.78 -4.88 3.06
N VAL A 71 3.12 -4.94 3.07
CA VAL A 71 3.97 -4.01 3.81
C VAL A 71 3.95 -2.64 3.13
N GLU A 72 4.13 -2.61 1.80
CA GLU A 72 4.05 -1.35 1.03
C GLU A 72 2.67 -0.70 1.17
N THR A 73 1.62 -1.52 1.13
CA THR A 73 0.23 -1.06 1.32
C THR A 73 0.05 -0.50 2.74
N ALA A 74 0.56 -1.18 3.77
CA ALA A 74 0.49 -0.70 5.15
C ALA A 74 1.25 0.63 5.34
N GLU A 75 2.46 0.76 4.77
CA GLU A 75 3.25 2.00 4.84
C GLU A 75 2.52 3.17 4.15
N SER A 76 1.92 2.92 2.98
CA SER A 76 1.11 3.91 2.26
C SER A 76 -0.13 4.36 3.06
N LEU A 77 -0.83 3.42 3.70
CA LEU A 77 -1.98 3.72 4.55
C LEU A 77 -1.56 4.50 5.80
N ILE A 78 -0.45 4.14 6.44
CA ILE A 78 0.08 4.87 7.60
C ILE A 78 0.43 6.32 7.23
N ALA A 79 1.08 6.53 6.08
CA ALA A 79 1.38 7.88 5.59
C ALA A 79 0.09 8.67 5.33
N SER A 80 -0.94 8.02 4.77
CA SER A 80 -2.24 8.65 4.51
C SER A 80 -2.96 9.04 5.80
N LEU A 81 -2.91 8.20 6.83
CA LEU A 81 -3.47 8.51 8.15
C LEU A 81 -2.76 9.71 8.79
N GLU A 82 -1.44 9.80 8.66
CA GLU A 82 -0.67 10.92 9.20
C GLU A 82 -0.98 12.23 8.46
N MET A 83 -1.14 12.18 7.13
CA MET A 83 -1.59 13.35 6.35
C MET A 83 -2.98 13.82 6.80
N LEU A 84 -3.94 12.90 6.97
CA LEU A 84 -5.28 13.23 7.47
C LEU A 84 -5.26 13.81 8.89
N ARG A 85 -4.35 13.31 9.75
CA ARG A 85 -4.15 13.86 11.08
C ARG A 85 -3.70 15.31 10.99
N ILE A 86 -2.70 15.62 10.16
CA ILE A 86 -2.18 16.98 9.96
C ILE A 86 -3.28 17.90 9.40
N GLU A 87 -4.02 17.47 8.37
CA GLU A 87 -5.10 18.24 7.77
C GLU A 87 -6.21 18.57 8.79
N LYS A 88 -6.57 17.60 9.64
CA LYS A 88 -7.53 17.84 10.74
C LYS A 88 -7.03 18.92 11.70
N GLU A 89 -5.75 18.90 12.08
CA GLU A 89 -5.14 19.89 12.97
C GLU A 89 -5.21 21.30 12.37
N GLU A 90 -4.89 21.43 11.09
CA GLU A 90 -4.94 22.71 10.35
C GLU A 90 -6.38 23.23 10.23
N MET A 91 -7.36 22.36 9.97
CA MET A 91 -8.77 22.73 9.95
C MET A 91 -9.27 23.20 11.32
N LEU A 92 -8.90 22.52 12.40
CA LEU A 92 -9.27 22.93 13.76
C LEU A 92 -8.69 24.29 14.11
N HIS A 93 -7.40 24.51 13.81
CA HIS A 93 -6.77 25.81 14.00
C HIS A 93 -7.49 26.92 13.22
N SER A 94 -7.80 26.65 11.95
CA SER A 94 -8.50 27.59 11.07
C SER A 94 -9.90 27.92 11.61
N LEU A 95 -10.63 26.92 12.09
CA LEU A 95 -11.97 27.10 12.66
C LEU A 95 -11.92 27.93 13.94
N CYS A 96 -11.00 27.63 14.87
CA CYS A 96 -10.77 28.47 16.05
C CYS A 96 -10.46 29.92 15.65
N SER A 97 -9.58 30.12 14.68
CA SER A 97 -9.20 31.47 14.25
C SER A 97 -10.39 32.26 13.70
N VAL A 98 -11.23 31.64 12.87
CA VAL A 98 -12.42 32.29 12.28
C VAL A 98 -13.44 32.64 13.37
N LEU A 99 -13.77 31.68 14.25
CA LEU A 99 -14.78 31.90 15.29
C LEU A 99 -14.35 32.98 16.29
N ASN A 100 -13.08 32.96 16.71
CA ASN A 100 -12.53 34.00 17.58
C ASN A 100 -12.51 35.38 16.91
N ALA A 101 -12.21 35.44 15.60
CA ALA A 101 -12.28 36.70 14.83
C ALA A 101 -13.71 37.24 14.73
N CYS A 102 -14.72 36.36 14.71
CA CYS A 102 -16.13 36.73 14.80
C CYS A 102 -16.59 37.10 16.22
N GLY A 103 -15.71 37.03 17.23
CA GLY A 103 -16.03 37.37 18.62
C GLY A 103 -16.61 36.23 19.44
N VAL A 104 -16.59 34.99 18.93
CA VAL A 104 -16.94 33.78 19.67
C VAL A 104 -15.67 33.22 20.31
N ASP A 105 -15.50 33.41 21.62
CA ASP A 105 -14.35 32.90 22.37
C ASP A 105 -14.41 31.37 22.50
N ILE A 106 -13.77 30.67 21.58
CA ILE A 106 -13.76 29.20 21.52
C ILE A 106 -12.35 28.68 21.27
N ASN A 107 -12.00 27.63 22.01
CA ASN A 107 -10.71 26.97 21.86
C ASN A 107 -10.83 25.61 21.16
N ARG A 108 -9.67 25.05 20.83
CA ARG A 108 -9.57 23.78 20.11
C ARG A 108 -10.25 22.62 20.83
N TYR A 109 -10.05 22.51 22.14
CA TYR A 109 -10.60 21.42 22.95
C TYR A 109 -12.14 21.44 22.92
N GLU A 110 -12.74 22.63 22.95
CA GLU A 110 -14.19 22.78 22.84
C GLU A 110 -14.72 22.26 21.50
N ILE A 111 -14.04 22.59 20.39
CA ILE A 111 -14.42 22.12 19.05
C ILE A 111 -14.24 20.60 18.91
N GLU A 112 -13.12 20.05 19.39
CA GLU A 112 -12.84 18.61 19.29
C GLU A 112 -13.81 17.74 20.11
N ASN A 113 -14.36 18.29 21.19
CA ASN A 113 -15.38 17.62 22.01
C ASN A 113 -16.80 18.04 21.65
N GLU A 114 -17.00 18.66 20.47
CA GLU A 114 -18.31 19.08 19.96
C GLU A 114 -19.09 20.04 20.90
N ASN A 115 -18.38 20.72 21.80
CA ASN A 115 -18.95 21.71 22.69
C ASN A 115 -19.03 23.07 21.98
N LEU A 116 -20.09 23.23 21.19
CA LEU A 116 -20.31 24.39 20.31
C LEU A 116 -21.39 25.36 20.82
N ASP A 117 -21.71 25.33 22.11
CA ASP A 117 -22.82 26.12 22.67
C ASP A 117 -22.62 27.62 22.48
N LYS A 118 -21.39 28.12 22.62
CA LYS A 118 -21.02 29.52 22.33
C LYS A 118 -21.27 29.94 20.88
N VAL A 119 -21.18 29.00 19.93
CA VAL A 119 -21.48 29.26 18.52
C VAL A 119 -22.99 29.28 18.29
N LYS A 120 -23.73 28.38 18.94
CA LYS A 120 -25.20 28.28 18.82
C LYS A 120 -25.91 29.47 19.45
N GLU A 121 -25.36 30.02 20.53
CA GLU A 121 -25.91 31.17 21.27
C GLU A 121 -25.42 32.52 20.72
N TYR A 122 -24.61 32.53 19.66
CA TYR A 122 -24.09 33.76 19.07
C TYR A 122 -25.20 34.50 18.29
N GLU A 123 -25.66 35.63 18.84
CA GLU A 123 -26.69 36.47 18.21
C GLU A 123 -26.14 37.53 17.23
N GLY A 124 -24.83 37.54 16.97
CA GLY A 124 -24.20 38.59 16.16
C GLY A 124 -23.90 39.86 16.97
N ARG A 125 -23.01 40.70 16.44
CA ARG A 125 -22.90 42.11 16.84
C ARG A 125 -23.43 42.99 15.73
#